data_AF-A1CR62-F1
#
_entry.id   AF-A1CR62-F1
#
_cell.length_a   1.000
_cell.length_b   1.000
_cell.length_c   1.000
_cell.angle_alpha   90.00
_cell.angle_beta   90.00
_cell.angle_gamma   90.00
#
_symmetry.space_group_name_H-M   'P 1'
#
loop_
_entity.id
_entity.type
_entity.pdbx_description
1 polymer ?
#
loop_
_entity_poly.entity_id
_entity_poly.type
_entity_poly.pdbx_seq_one_letter_code
_entity_poly.pdbx_strand_id
1 'polypeptide(L)'
;MIAVQDNDYTAAIERLESAGFKRSVPNRAPASEIMEDHPNPQQVLEEINAGYERLDQSCAVFDYPNNGEPTEKGLQVYLFPNMFAHSFQDDPPRPLTEARDGAPRKRFETYGNLCYPLEQTLLESFVKAAIDEETEKGCSTWGESLRSWVSLMTGYLEVDNDALDHCPDKTAVEWYSHNFGRIHEANFGPIYRRVTKRLGSGKEMPVDMRGNPI
;
A
#
# COMPACT_ATOMS: atom_id res chain seq x y z
N MET A 1 -4.05 4.36 -5.83
CA MET A 1 -3.90 2.95 -6.27
C MET A 1 -5.24 2.27 -6.10
N ILE A 2 -5.64 1.42 -7.04
CA ILE A 2 -6.88 0.64 -7.00
C ILE A 2 -6.49 -0.81 -7.22
N ALA A 3 -6.92 -1.71 -6.35
CA ALA A 3 -6.81 -3.15 -6.55
C ALA A 3 -8.17 -3.71 -6.94
N VAL A 4 -8.19 -4.62 -7.90
CA VAL A 4 -9.41 -5.32 -8.36
C VAL A 4 -9.19 -6.83 -8.32
N GLN A 5 -10.28 -7.60 -8.29
CA GLN A 5 -10.20 -9.04 -8.49
C GLN A 5 -9.52 -9.36 -9.83
N ASP A 6 -8.74 -10.44 -9.88
CA ASP A 6 -7.96 -10.78 -11.07
C ASP A 6 -8.85 -10.99 -12.31
N ASN A 7 -10.00 -11.64 -12.11
CA ASN A 7 -11.00 -11.87 -13.16
C ASN A 7 -11.62 -10.57 -13.71
N ASP A 8 -11.60 -9.50 -12.92
CA ASP A 8 -12.15 -8.19 -13.28
C ASP A 8 -11.09 -7.25 -13.85
N TYR A 9 -9.80 -7.64 -13.85
CA TYR A 9 -8.69 -6.73 -14.19
C TYR A 9 -8.78 -6.19 -15.62
N THR A 10 -9.02 -7.05 -16.60
CA THR A 10 -9.20 -6.62 -18.01
C THR A 10 -10.43 -5.74 -18.18
N ALA A 11 -11.56 -6.11 -17.58
CA ALA A 11 -12.79 -5.32 -17.65
C ALA A 11 -12.63 -3.94 -16.98
N ALA A 12 -11.87 -3.86 -15.89
CA ALA A 12 -11.55 -2.62 -15.20
C ALA A 12 -10.68 -1.69 -16.07
N ILE A 13 -9.70 -2.23 -16.79
CA ILE A 13 -8.91 -1.49 -17.78
C ILE A 13 -9.82 -0.89 -18.86
N GLU A 14 -10.64 -1.70 -19.51
CA GLU A 14 -11.55 -1.24 -20.57
C GLU A 14 -12.53 -0.17 -20.08
N ARG A 15 -12.99 -0.31 -18.83
CA ARG A 15 -13.90 0.64 -18.19
C ARG A 15 -13.22 1.98 -17.92
N LEU A 16 -11.96 1.99 -17.47
CA LEU A 16 -11.18 3.22 -17.28
C LEU A 16 -10.96 3.92 -18.63
N GLU A 17 -10.54 3.19 -19.65
CA GLU A 17 -10.34 3.73 -21.00
C GLU A 17 -11.64 4.31 -21.57
N SER A 18 -12.75 3.60 -21.41
CA SER A 18 -14.08 4.08 -21.83
C SER A 18 -14.54 5.32 -21.06
N ALA A 19 -14.09 5.49 -19.83
CA ALA A 19 -14.34 6.68 -19.02
C ALA A 19 -13.42 7.87 -19.36
N GLY A 20 -12.52 7.72 -20.34
CA GLY A 20 -11.63 8.77 -20.83
C GLY A 20 -10.28 8.84 -20.14
N PHE A 21 -9.96 7.89 -19.24
CA PHE A 21 -8.61 7.74 -18.70
C PHE A 21 -7.68 7.27 -19.81
N LYS A 22 -6.48 7.84 -19.88
CA LYS A 22 -5.51 7.51 -20.92
C LYS A 22 -4.42 6.62 -20.35
N ARG A 23 -4.21 5.46 -20.96
CA ARG A 23 -3.11 4.58 -20.57
C ARG A 23 -1.77 5.31 -20.75
N SER A 24 -0.95 5.24 -19.72
CA SER A 24 0.32 5.96 -19.65
C SER A 24 1.40 5.10 -19.00
N VAL A 25 2.60 5.66 -18.87
CA VAL A 25 3.70 5.07 -18.11
C VAL A 25 3.81 5.77 -16.75
N PRO A 26 4.26 5.07 -15.70
CA PRO A 26 4.55 5.67 -14.41
C PRO A 26 5.40 6.95 -14.54
N ASN A 27 4.93 8.03 -13.94
CA ASN A 27 5.72 9.24 -13.79
C ASN A 27 6.40 9.25 -12.42
N ARG A 28 7.68 8.91 -12.41
CA ARG A 28 8.55 8.96 -11.22
C ARG A 28 9.65 9.99 -11.35
N ALA A 29 9.50 10.95 -12.26
CA ALA A 29 10.49 11.98 -12.44
C ALA A 29 10.63 12.81 -11.15
N PRO A 30 11.84 12.96 -10.61
CA PRO A 30 12.11 13.95 -9.59
C PRO A 30 11.71 15.35 -10.08
N ALA A 31 11.55 16.28 -9.14
CA ALA A 31 11.25 17.67 -9.47
C ALA A 31 12.28 18.23 -10.47
N SER A 32 11.82 19.05 -11.42
CA SER A 32 12.65 19.52 -12.54
C SER A 32 13.93 20.22 -12.06
N GLU A 33 13.86 20.95 -10.95
CA GLU A 33 15.01 21.64 -10.36
C GLU A 33 16.12 20.67 -9.92
N ILE A 34 15.75 19.44 -9.53
CA ILE A 34 16.72 18.40 -9.15
C ILE A 34 17.35 17.78 -10.40
N MET A 35 16.56 17.64 -11.48
CA MET A 35 16.99 16.97 -12.70
C MET A 35 17.84 17.85 -13.61
N GLU A 36 17.54 19.16 -13.68
CA GLU A 36 18.26 20.12 -14.53
C GLU A 36 19.74 20.27 -14.14
N ASP A 37 20.04 20.14 -12.85
CA ASP A 37 21.40 20.24 -12.30
C ASP A 37 22.17 18.90 -12.33
N HIS A 38 21.52 17.78 -12.73
CA HIS A 38 22.16 16.47 -12.72
C HIS A 38 23.02 16.23 -13.97
N PRO A 39 24.27 15.72 -13.84
CA PRO A 39 25.14 15.45 -14.99
C PRO A 39 24.57 14.46 -16.01
N ASN A 40 23.70 13.55 -15.56
CA ASN A 40 23.02 12.58 -16.43
C ASN A 40 21.58 12.33 -15.93
N PRO A 41 20.62 13.19 -16.29
CA PRO A 41 19.23 13.07 -15.85
C PRO A 41 18.57 11.75 -16.29
N GLN A 42 18.93 11.28 -17.49
CA GLN A 42 18.36 10.09 -18.09
C GLN A 42 18.74 8.83 -17.31
N GLN A 43 20.02 8.69 -16.93
CA GLN A 43 20.47 7.56 -16.12
C GLN A 43 19.79 7.50 -14.76
N VAL A 44 19.56 8.64 -14.11
CA VAL A 44 18.83 8.68 -12.82
C VAL A 44 17.41 8.15 -12.97
N LEU A 45 16.71 8.54 -14.04
CA LEU A 45 15.37 8.03 -14.33
C LEU A 45 15.38 6.52 -14.61
N GLU A 46 16.38 6.02 -15.34
CA GLU A 46 16.54 4.59 -15.61
C GLU A 46 16.80 3.79 -14.32
N GLU A 47 17.67 4.28 -13.44
CA GLU A 47 17.96 3.67 -12.14
C GLU A 47 16.73 3.67 -11.23
N ILE A 48 15.97 4.78 -11.18
CA ILE A 48 14.71 4.85 -10.44
C ILE A 48 13.75 3.79 -10.97
N ASN A 49 13.50 3.75 -12.28
CA ASN A 49 12.52 2.84 -12.88
C ASN A 49 12.95 1.37 -12.76
N ALA A 50 14.25 1.06 -12.83
CA ALA A 50 14.75 -0.30 -12.63
C ALA A 50 14.33 -0.89 -11.27
N GLY A 51 14.25 -0.05 -10.24
CA GLY A 51 13.80 -0.45 -8.91
C GLY A 51 12.30 -0.79 -8.79
N TYR A 52 11.50 -0.53 -9.83
CA TYR A 52 10.05 -0.78 -9.88
C TYR A 52 9.64 -1.69 -11.05
N GLU A 53 10.57 -2.36 -11.71
CA GLU A 53 10.31 -3.15 -12.92
C GLU A 53 9.16 -4.16 -12.74
N ARG A 54 9.16 -4.92 -11.64
CA ARG A 54 8.12 -5.94 -11.36
C ARG A 54 6.75 -5.30 -11.10
N LEU A 55 6.73 -4.16 -10.42
CA LEU A 55 5.51 -3.38 -10.20
C LEU A 55 4.92 -2.92 -11.55
N ASP A 56 5.77 -2.38 -12.42
CA ASP A 56 5.37 -1.82 -13.70
C ASP A 56 4.88 -2.87 -14.70
N GLN A 57 5.45 -4.08 -14.63
CA GLN A 57 4.99 -5.22 -15.43
C GLN A 57 3.65 -5.78 -14.95
N SER A 58 3.32 -5.59 -13.67
CA SER A 58 2.13 -6.18 -13.05
C SER A 58 0.91 -5.26 -13.07
N CYS A 59 1.10 -3.95 -13.23
CA CYS A 59 0.02 -2.97 -13.13
C CYS A 59 -0.23 -2.19 -14.42
N ALA A 60 -1.39 -1.56 -14.50
CA ALA A 60 -1.73 -0.61 -15.54
C ALA A 60 -1.80 0.80 -14.96
N VAL A 61 -1.17 1.76 -15.62
CA VAL A 61 -1.14 3.17 -15.22
C VAL A 61 -1.95 3.99 -16.19
N PHE A 62 -2.73 4.92 -15.65
CA PHE A 62 -3.57 5.82 -16.42
C PHE A 62 -3.44 7.25 -15.93
N ASP A 63 -3.36 8.18 -16.87
CA ASP A 63 -3.50 9.60 -16.58
C ASP A 63 -4.99 9.95 -16.41
N TYR A 64 -5.26 10.85 -15.47
CA TYR A 64 -6.60 11.40 -15.31
C TYR A 64 -7.09 12.09 -16.60
N PRO A 65 -8.41 12.04 -16.89
CA PRO A 65 -8.98 12.71 -18.05
C PRO A 65 -8.67 14.22 -18.07
N ASN A 66 -8.30 14.75 -19.24
CA ASN A 66 -7.95 16.17 -19.42
C ASN A 66 -9.11 17.16 -19.18
N ASN A 67 -10.33 16.66 -19.09
CA ASN A 67 -11.55 17.42 -18.78
C ASN A 67 -11.87 17.44 -17.28
N GLY A 68 -11.02 16.84 -16.44
CA GLY A 68 -11.13 16.87 -14.98
C GLY A 68 -10.73 18.22 -14.37
N GLU A 69 -10.75 18.26 -13.04
CA GLU A 69 -10.36 19.45 -12.28
C GLU A 69 -8.87 19.78 -12.51
N PRO A 70 -8.45 21.06 -12.48
CA PRO A 70 -7.04 21.43 -12.62
C PRO A 70 -6.11 20.73 -11.62
N THR A 71 -6.63 20.35 -10.45
CA THR A 71 -5.91 19.61 -9.40
C THR A 71 -5.63 18.17 -9.75
N GLU A 72 -6.34 17.60 -10.72
CA GLU A 72 -6.16 16.22 -11.19
C GLU A 72 -5.11 16.13 -12.31
N LYS A 73 -4.69 17.28 -12.85
CA LYS A 73 -3.70 17.34 -13.92
C LYS A 73 -2.34 16.84 -13.43
N GLY A 74 -1.85 15.78 -14.06
CA GLY A 74 -0.58 15.14 -13.70
C GLY A 74 -0.70 14.05 -12.64
N LEU A 75 -1.91 13.78 -12.12
CA LEU A 75 -2.15 12.60 -11.28
C LEU A 75 -2.29 11.35 -12.14
N GLN A 76 -1.86 10.22 -11.58
CA GLN A 76 -1.96 8.92 -12.21
C GLN A 76 -2.72 7.92 -11.34
N VAL A 77 -3.57 7.13 -11.97
CA VAL A 77 -4.23 5.98 -11.37
C VAL A 77 -3.42 4.74 -11.69
N TYR A 78 -3.01 4.03 -10.65
CA TYR A 78 -2.42 2.71 -10.77
C TYR A 78 -3.47 1.66 -10.45
N LEU A 79 -3.73 0.77 -11.40
CA LEU A 79 -4.65 -0.36 -11.29
C LEU A 79 -3.84 -1.65 -11.12
N PHE A 80 -4.13 -2.39 -10.05
CA PHE A 80 -3.46 -3.63 -9.70
C PHE A 80 -4.40 -4.83 -9.77
N PRO A 81 -3.93 -5.96 -10.31
CA PRO A 81 -4.58 -7.24 -10.11
C PRO A 81 -4.41 -7.69 -8.64
N ASN A 82 -5.36 -8.46 -8.13
CA ASN A 82 -5.35 -8.93 -6.76
C ASN A 82 -4.17 -9.85 -6.47
N MET A 83 -3.78 -10.71 -7.41
CA MET A 83 -2.64 -11.61 -7.27
C MET A 83 -1.32 -10.88 -6.95
N PHE A 84 -1.22 -9.59 -7.31
CA PHE A 84 -0.08 -8.76 -6.98
C PHE A 84 -0.29 -7.98 -5.67
N ALA A 85 -1.51 -7.50 -5.44
CA ALA A 85 -1.81 -6.65 -4.28
C ALA A 85 -2.08 -7.44 -2.99
N HIS A 86 -2.46 -8.71 -3.07
CA HIS A 86 -2.87 -9.55 -1.93
C HIS A 86 -4.01 -8.96 -1.10
N SER A 87 -4.87 -8.14 -1.72
CA SER A 87 -5.92 -7.40 -1.03
C SER A 87 -7.14 -8.26 -0.72
N PHE A 88 -7.52 -9.16 -1.62
CA PHE A 88 -8.64 -10.07 -1.51
C PHE A 88 -8.13 -11.49 -1.29
N GLN A 89 -8.75 -12.24 -0.38
CA GLN A 89 -8.49 -13.68 -0.27
C GLN A 89 -9.39 -14.44 -1.25
N ASP A 90 -8.86 -15.51 -1.85
CA ASP A 90 -9.55 -16.38 -2.82
C ASP A 90 -10.72 -17.19 -2.25
N ASP A 91 -11.02 -17.08 -0.96
CA ASP A 91 -12.14 -17.80 -0.40
C ASP A 91 -13.46 -17.14 -0.86
N PRO A 92 -14.38 -17.88 -1.52
CA PRO A 92 -15.78 -17.46 -1.50
C PRO A 92 -16.17 -17.30 -0.02
N PRO A 93 -17.15 -16.46 0.33
CA PRO A 93 -17.54 -16.26 1.72
C PRO A 93 -18.03 -17.61 2.29
N ARG A 94 -17.10 -18.40 2.83
CA ARG A 94 -17.40 -19.56 3.63
C ARG A 94 -18.05 -18.97 4.87
N PRO A 95 -19.21 -19.48 5.29
CA PRO A 95 -19.67 -19.22 6.63
C PRO A 95 -18.51 -19.64 7.54
N LEU A 96 -17.90 -18.67 8.22
CA LEU A 96 -16.93 -18.88 9.28
C LEU A 96 -17.66 -19.64 10.39
N THR A 97 -17.80 -20.94 10.19
CA THR A 97 -18.27 -21.85 11.21
C THR A 97 -17.00 -22.31 11.89
N GLU A 98 -16.89 -21.91 13.15
CA GLU A 98 -15.91 -22.36 14.14
C GLU A 98 -14.56 -21.64 14.17
N ALA A 99 -14.61 -20.33 14.42
CA ALA A 99 -13.70 -19.77 15.41
C ALA A 99 -14.38 -19.87 16.78
N ARG A 100 -13.90 -20.77 17.64
CA ARG A 100 -14.20 -20.71 19.07
C ARG A 100 -13.65 -19.36 19.56
N ASP A 101 -14.55 -18.50 20.00
CA ASP A 101 -14.38 -17.09 20.37
C ASP A 101 -14.33 -16.07 19.21
N GLY A 102 -15.51 -15.48 18.95
CA GLY A 102 -15.63 -14.03 18.73
C GLY A 102 -15.63 -13.53 17.29
N ALA A 103 -16.82 -13.48 16.69
CA ALA A 103 -17.27 -12.68 15.53
C ALA A 103 -16.37 -12.62 14.26
N PRO A 104 -16.96 -12.71 13.04
CA PRO A 104 -16.19 -12.48 11.82
C PRO A 104 -15.55 -11.09 11.86
N ARG A 105 -14.21 -11.02 11.87
CA ARG A 105 -13.48 -9.76 11.77
C ARG A 105 -13.81 -9.13 10.42
N LYS A 106 -14.52 -8.00 10.45
CA LYS A 106 -14.72 -7.14 9.28
C LYS A 106 -13.32 -6.89 8.68
N ARG A 107 -13.16 -7.13 7.38
CA ARG A 107 -11.87 -6.91 6.67
C ARG A 107 -11.84 -5.63 5.86
N PHE A 108 -13.03 -5.14 5.51
CA PHE A 108 -13.21 -3.96 4.68
C PHE A 108 -14.30 -3.07 5.25
N GLU A 109 -14.12 -1.77 5.09
CA GLU A 109 -15.21 -0.81 5.15
C GLU A 109 -15.65 -0.45 3.74
N THR A 110 -16.95 -0.53 3.48
CA THR A 110 -17.52 -0.16 2.19
C THR A 110 -18.06 1.26 2.26
N TYR A 111 -17.56 2.12 1.38
CA TYR A 111 -18.10 3.46 1.17
C TYR A 111 -18.53 3.61 -0.29
N GLY A 112 -19.83 3.63 -0.52
CA GLY A 112 -20.39 3.56 -1.87
C GLY A 112 -19.99 2.25 -2.56
N ASN A 113 -19.27 2.35 -3.68
CA ASN A 113 -18.75 1.22 -4.46
C ASN A 113 -17.27 0.92 -4.18
N LEU A 114 -16.66 1.55 -3.17
CA LEU A 114 -15.26 1.37 -2.81
C LEU A 114 -15.14 0.55 -1.52
N CYS A 115 -14.23 -0.42 -1.52
CA CYS A 115 -13.90 -1.25 -0.36
C CYS A 115 -12.52 -0.86 0.16
N TYR A 116 -12.47 -0.28 1.35
CA TYR A 116 -11.23 0.11 2.01
C TYR A 116 -10.80 -1.01 2.96
N PRO A 117 -9.61 -1.60 2.79
CA PRO A 117 -9.13 -2.61 3.72
C PRO A 117 -8.93 -2.00 5.10
N LEU A 118 -9.33 -2.74 6.14
CA LEU A 118 -8.98 -2.40 7.52
C LEU A 118 -7.48 -2.60 7.76
N GLU A 119 -6.97 -2.03 8.84
CA GLU A 119 -5.56 -1.90 9.17
C GLU A 119 -4.84 -3.26 9.10
N GLN A 120 -5.42 -4.31 9.69
CA GLN A 120 -4.86 -5.65 9.66
C GLN A 120 -4.80 -6.24 8.24
N THR A 121 -5.87 -6.04 7.45
CA THR A 121 -5.94 -6.54 6.06
C THR A 121 -4.98 -5.79 5.15
N LEU A 122 -4.86 -4.48 5.33
CA LEU A 122 -3.89 -3.66 4.61
C LEU A 122 -2.46 -4.06 4.95
N LEU A 123 -2.16 -4.29 6.24
CA LEU A 123 -0.86 -4.76 6.68
C LEU A 123 -0.53 -6.13 6.09
N GLU A 124 -1.47 -7.09 6.14
CA GLU A 124 -1.28 -8.43 5.56
C GLU A 124 -0.95 -8.36 4.07
N SER A 125 -1.68 -7.53 3.31
CA SER A 125 -1.47 -7.27 1.89
C SER A 125 -0.06 -6.76 1.60
N PHE A 126 0.41 -5.74 2.32
CA PHE A 126 1.74 -5.16 2.12
C PHE A 126 2.86 -6.11 2.52
N VAL A 127 2.68 -6.89 3.60
CA VAL A 127 3.66 -7.90 4.02
C VAL A 127 3.81 -8.99 2.95
N LYS A 128 2.71 -9.51 2.42
CA LYS A 128 2.75 -10.51 1.35
C LYS A 128 3.39 -9.97 0.08
N ALA A 129 3.03 -8.76 -0.32
CA ALA A 129 3.66 -8.10 -1.46
C ALA A 129 5.19 -7.90 -1.25
N ALA A 130 5.62 -7.59 -0.02
CA ALA A 130 7.04 -7.43 0.31
C ALA A 130 7.80 -8.77 0.24
N ILE A 131 7.19 -9.86 0.72
CA ILE A 131 7.75 -11.21 0.66
C ILE A 131 7.92 -11.67 -0.79
N ASP A 132 6.89 -11.46 -1.62
CA ASP A 132 6.96 -11.79 -3.05
C ASP A 132 8.10 -11.03 -3.74
N GLU A 133 8.23 -9.72 -3.45
CA GLU A 133 9.27 -8.89 -4.03
C GLU A 133 10.67 -9.34 -3.58
N GLU A 134 10.84 -9.62 -2.29
CA GLU A 134 12.09 -10.14 -1.72
C GLU A 134 12.47 -11.50 -2.32
N THR A 135 11.48 -12.35 -2.58
CA THR A 135 11.70 -13.68 -3.18
C THR A 135 12.09 -13.60 -4.65
N GLU A 136 11.44 -12.72 -5.43
CA GLU A 136 11.64 -12.63 -6.88
C GLU A 136 12.83 -11.76 -7.29
N LYS A 137 13.06 -10.65 -6.57
CA LYS A 137 14.07 -9.63 -6.92
C LYS A 137 15.12 -9.42 -5.83
N GLY A 138 14.94 -9.96 -4.63
CA GLY A 138 15.83 -9.72 -3.50
C GLY A 138 15.66 -8.29 -2.98
N CYS A 139 16.60 -7.41 -3.29
CA CYS A 139 16.56 -6.01 -2.88
C CYS A 139 16.17 -5.13 -4.08
N SER A 140 14.97 -4.55 -4.03
CA SER A 140 14.46 -3.59 -5.02
C SER A 140 13.93 -2.34 -4.33
N THR A 141 13.92 -1.21 -5.04
CA THR A 141 13.36 0.06 -4.52
C THR A 141 11.88 -0.09 -4.16
N TRP A 142 11.13 -0.90 -4.92
CA TRP A 142 9.75 -1.24 -4.58
C TRP A 142 9.66 -2.04 -3.29
N GLY A 143 10.51 -3.06 -3.10
CA GLY A 143 10.57 -3.84 -1.86
C GLY A 143 10.89 -2.97 -0.64
N GLU A 144 11.86 -2.08 -0.75
CA GLU A 144 12.19 -1.10 0.31
C GLU A 144 11.03 -0.13 0.58
N SER A 145 10.30 0.28 -0.46
CA SER A 145 9.11 1.13 -0.30
C SER A 145 8.00 0.39 0.45
N LEU A 146 7.76 -0.89 0.14
CA LEU A 146 6.81 -1.73 0.84
C LEU A 146 7.18 -1.90 2.32
N ARG A 147 8.45 -2.21 2.62
CA ARG A 147 8.97 -2.30 4.00
C ARG A 147 8.81 -0.97 4.75
N SER A 148 9.06 0.14 4.08
CA SER A 148 8.86 1.48 4.64
C SER A 148 7.40 1.74 4.98
N TRP A 149 6.46 1.36 4.10
CA TRP A 149 5.03 1.47 4.37
C TRP A 149 4.57 0.59 5.52
N VAL A 150 5.04 -0.66 5.60
CA VAL A 150 4.76 -1.55 6.73
C VAL A 150 5.21 -0.91 8.05
N SER A 151 6.44 -0.38 8.08
CA SER A 151 6.96 0.37 9.23
C SER A 151 6.07 1.55 9.60
N LEU A 152 5.65 2.36 8.62
CA LEU A 152 4.75 3.48 8.86
C LEU A 152 3.38 3.05 9.40
N MET A 153 2.81 1.96 8.90
CA MET A 153 1.52 1.44 9.37
C MET A 153 1.56 1.05 10.86
N THR A 154 2.68 0.48 11.35
CA THR A 154 2.81 0.16 12.78
C THR A 154 2.67 1.37 13.70
N GLY A 155 3.05 2.57 13.22
CA GLY A 155 2.88 3.83 13.96
C GLY A 155 1.58 4.56 13.62
N TYR A 156 1.34 4.84 12.35
CA TYR A 156 0.23 5.67 11.90
C TYR A 156 -1.14 5.03 12.10
N LEU A 157 -1.23 3.71 11.92
CA LEU A 157 -2.47 2.96 12.07
C LEU A 157 -2.57 2.30 13.46
N GLU A 158 -1.63 2.61 14.36
CA GLU A 158 -1.54 2.05 15.72
C GLU A 158 -1.63 0.51 15.73
N VAL A 159 -1.06 -0.13 14.70
CA VAL A 159 -1.15 -1.58 14.54
C VAL A 159 -0.25 -2.26 15.57
N ASP A 160 -0.83 -3.21 16.31
CA ASP A 160 -0.09 -3.95 17.32
C ASP A 160 0.98 -4.87 16.73
N ASN A 161 2.02 -5.17 17.54
CA ASN A 161 3.12 -6.04 17.14
C ASN A 161 2.69 -7.50 16.85
N ASP A 162 1.45 -7.85 17.19
CA ASP A 162 0.85 -9.16 16.97
C ASP A 162 -0.34 -9.13 16.01
N ALA A 163 -0.50 -8.04 15.26
CA ALA A 163 -1.62 -7.88 14.35
C ALA A 163 -1.74 -9.00 13.31
N LEU A 164 -0.63 -9.63 12.92
CA LEU A 164 -0.63 -10.74 11.97
C LEU A 164 -0.59 -12.13 12.62
N ASP A 165 -0.62 -12.28 13.95
CA ASP A 165 -0.52 -13.58 14.63
C ASP A 165 -1.57 -14.61 14.20
N HIS A 166 -2.76 -14.13 13.83
CA HIS A 166 -3.88 -14.95 13.38
C HIS A 166 -3.98 -15.03 11.85
N CYS A 167 -2.99 -14.49 11.12
CA CYS A 167 -2.94 -14.63 9.67
C CYS A 167 -2.75 -16.12 9.31
N PRO A 168 -3.54 -16.66 8.36
CA PRO A 168 -3.39 -18.06 7.94
C PRO A 168 -2.05 -18.32 7.22
N ASP A 169 -1.45 -17.28 6.65
CA ASP A 169 -0.14 -17.36 6.01
C ASP A 169 0.98 -17.26 7.05
N LYS A 170 1.56 -18.42 7.38
CA LYS A 170 2.65 -18.52 8.37
C LYS A 170 3.91 -17.77 7.93
N THR A 171 4.19 -17.71 6.64
CA THR A 171 5.34 -16.98 6.11
C THR A 171 5.17 -15.48 6.38
N ALA A 172 3.96 -14.95 6.16
CA ALA A 172 3.64 -13.57 6.50
C ALA A 172 3.75 -13.29 8.01
N VAL A 173 3.27 -14.21 8.86
CA VAL A 173 3.40 -14.10 10.34
C VAL A 173 4.86 -14.02 10.76
N GLU A 174 5.68 -14.97 10.28
CA GLU A 174 7.10 -15.07 10.63
C GLU A 174 7.87 -13.86 10.13
N TRP A 175 7.65 -13.45 8.89
CA TRP A 175 8.32 -12.30 8.29
C TRP A 175 7.96 -11.02 9.05
N TYR A 176 6.67 -10.76 9.32
CA TYR A 176 6.27 -9.56 10.06
C TYR A 176 6.83 -9.57 11.48
N SER A 177 6.73 -10.69 12.20
CA SER A 177 7.22 -10.80 13.56
C SER A 177 8.72 -10.49 13.69
N HIS A 178 9.55 -10.98 12.75
CA HIS A 178 10.99 -10.72 12.73
C HIS A 178 11.34 -9.28 12.33
N ASN A 179 10.62 -8.70 11.38
CA ASN A 179 10.97 -7.39 10.82
C ASN A 179 10.36 -6.21 11.59
N PHE A 180 9.14 -6.34 12.11
CA PHE A 180 8.38 -5.24 12.71
C PHE A 180 7.52 -5.64 13.93
N GLY A 181 7.31 -6.93 14.17
CA GLY A 181 6.42 -7.43 15.22
C GLY A 181 7.14 -7.88 16.49
N ARG A 182 6.61 -8.91 17.15
CA ARG A 182 7.04 -9.36 18.48
C ARG A 182 8.52 -9.71 18.58
N ILE A 183 9.08 -10.45 17.61
CA ILE A 183 10.49 -10.86 17.64
C ILE A 183 11.39 -9.63 17.46
N HIS A 184 11.00 -8.71 16.56
CA HIS A 184 11.70 -7.44 16.40
C HIS A 184 11.73 -6.65 17.72
N GLU A 185 10.58 -6.43 18.33
CA GLU A 185 10.50 -5.63 19.55
C GLU A 185 11.20 -6.30 20.75
N ALA A 186 11.20 -7.64 20.82
CA ALA A 186 11.96 -8.37 21.84
C ALA A 186 13.47 -8.16 21.71
N ASN A 187 13.98 -8.04 20.47
CA ASN A 187 15.41 -7.90 20.19
C ASN A 187 15.89 -6.45 20.23
N PHE A 188 15.06 -5.51 19.77
CA PHE A 188 15.44 -4.11 19.53
C PHE A 188 14.68 -3.08 20.38
N GLY A 189 13.71 -3.54 21.18
CA GLY A 189 12.82 -2.70 21.97
C GLY A 189 11.54 -2.30 21.21
N PRO A 190 10.55 -1.73 21.91
CA PRO A 190 9.27 -1.37 21.30
C PRO A 190 9.44 -0.37 20.15
N ILE A 191 8.72 -0.58 19.05
CA ILE A 191 8.64 0.43 17.99
C ILE A 191 7.87 1.63 18.56
N TYR A 192 8.38 2.84 18.36
CA TYR A 192 7.67 4.06 18.77
C TYR A 192 6.43 4.24 17.90
N ARG A 193 5.29 3.67 18.33
CA ARG A 193 4.02 3.77 17.61
C ARG A 193 3.35 5.14 17.73
N ARG A 194 3.87 6.02 18.60
CA ARG A 194 3.37 7.40 18.75
C ARG A 194 4.14 8.36 17.85
N VAL A 195 3.46 8.89 16.83
CA VAL A 195 3.88 10.12 16.16
C VAL A 195 3.58 11.30 17.08
N THR A 196 4.51 11.68 17.94
CA THR A 196 4.37 12.93 18.71
C THR A 196 4.61 14.11 17.77
N LYS A 197 3.57 14.90 17.49
CA LYS A 197 3.71 16.22 16.86
C LYS A 197 4.70 17.04 17.72
N ARG A 198 5.70 17.69 17.11
CA ARG A 198 6.57 18.61 17.85
C ARG A 198 5.70 19.68 18.53
N LEU A 199 5.74 19.75 19.86
CA LEU A 199 5.27 20.90 20.63
C LEU A 199 6.00 22.15 20.09
N GLY A 200 5.29 23.01 19.37
CA GLY A 200 5.84 24.27 18.84
C GLY A 200 5.40 24.67 17.43
N SER A 201 4.79 23.80 16.62
CA SER A 201 4.18 24.26 15.34
C SER A 201 2.76 24.77 15.63
N GLY A 202 2.62 26.07 15.88
CA GLY A 202 1.41 26.77 16.37
C GLY A 202 0.17 26.76 15.46
N LYS A 203 -0.24 25.59 14.97
CA LYS A 203 -1.58 25.31 14.46
C LYS A 203 -2.04 24.01 15.12
N GLU A 204 -2.64 24.15 16.30
CA GLU A 204 -3.44 23.10 16.90
C GLU A 204 -4.60 22.82 15.95
N MET A 205 -4.70 21.58 15.47
CA MET A 205 -5.93 21.14 14.82
C MET A 205 -6.89 20.81 15.97
N PRO A 206 -8.12 21.35 16.01
CA PRO A 206 -9.08 21.15 17.10
C PRO A 206 -9.71 19.75 17.08
N VAL A 207 -9.02 18.77 16.50
CA VAL A 207 -9.50 17.42 16.26
C VAL A 207 -8.39 16.42 16.60
N ASP A 208 -8.79 15.28 17.18
CA ASP A 208 -7.95 14.13 17.44
C ASP A 208 -7.52 13.45 16.13
N MET A 209 -6.66 12.43 16.23
CA MET A 209 -6.15 11.69 15.06
C MET A 209 -7.21 10.90 14.29
N ARG A 210 -8.44 10.82 14.80
CA ARG A 210 -9.61 10.16 14.19
C ARG A 210 -10.60 11.17 13.62
N GLY A 211 -10.29 12.47 13.68
CA GLY A 211 -11.16 13.55 13.22
C GLY A 211 -12.26 13.94 14.21
N ASN A 212 -12.25 13.43 15.44
CA ASN A 212 -13.19 13.86 16.47
C ASN A 212 -12.73 15.16 17.11
N PRO A 213 -13.62 16.07 17.50
CA PRO A 213 -13.25 17.27 18.25
C PRO A 213 -12.54 16.91 19.58
N ILE A 214 -11.50 17.67 19.92
CA ILE A 214 -10.83 17.62 21.24
C ILE A 214 -11.63 18.46 22.25
#